data_AF-A0A392SWP5-F1
#
_entry.id   AF-A0A392SWP5-F1
#
_cell.length_a   1.000
_cell.length_b   1.000
_cell.length_c   1.000
_cell.angle_alpha   90.00
_cell.angle_beta   90.00
_cell.angle_gamma   90.00
#
_symmetry.space_group_name_H-M   'P 1'
#
loop_
_entity.id
_entity.type
_entity.pdbx_description
1 polymer ?
#
loop_
_entity_poly.entity_id
_entity_poly.type
_entity_poly.pdbx_seq_one_letter_code
_entity_poly.pdbx_strand_id
1 'polypeptide(L)' 'MEAMVDRNMFTGYSVGESNPVAVTHLQFADDTLLIGTKSWANVLALRTVLVLFETMSCLKVNFNKSMLVGVNIPDSWL' A
#
# COMPACT_ATOMS: atom_id res chain seq x y z
N MET A 1 -8.36 3.58 -0.73
CA MET A 1 -7.32 3.24 -1.72
C MET A 1 -7.73 3.64 -3.13
N GLU A 2 -8.94 3.28 -3.59
CA GLU A 2 -9.49 3.67 -4.90
C GLU A 2 -9.17 5.11 -5.32
N ALA A 3 -9.52 6.10 -4.50
CA ALA A 3 -9.26 7.51 -4.82
C ALA A 3 -7.77 7.87 -5.01
N MET A 4 -6.83 7.15 -4.40
CA MET A 4 -5.39 7.37 -4.63
C MET A 4 -4.95 6.79 -5.98
N VAL A 5 -5.55 5.67 -6.37
CA VAL A 5 -5.28 5.00 -7.65
C VAL A 5 -5.85 5.81 -8.79
N ASP A 6 -7.12 6.24 -8.68
CA ASP A 6 -7.80 7.08 -9.68
C ASP A 6 -7.08 8.42 -9.91
N ARG A 7 -6.41 8.94 -8.88
CA ARG A 7 -5.63 10.19 -8.95
C ARG A 7 -4.17 9.96 -9.37
N ASN A 8 -3.79 8.74 -9.75
CA ASN A 8 -2.40 8.35 -10.09
C ASN A 8 -1.39 8.66 -8.99
N MET A 9 -1.83 8.73 -7.73
CA MET A 9 -0.97 8.93 -6.57
C MET A 9 -0.42 7.62 -6.03
N PHE A 10 -1.05 6.50 -6.38
CA PHE A 10 -0.62 5.16 -6.00
C PHE A 10 -0.81 4.18 -7.15
N THR A 11 0.23 3.42 -7.47
CA THR A 11 0.18 2.38 -8.51
C THR A 11 0.14 0.99 -7.86
N GLY A 12 -1.00 0.31 -7.98
CA GLY A 12 -1.19 -1.05 -7.50
C GLY A 12 -0.32 -2.09 -8.20
N TYR A 13 -0.24 -3.29 -7.63
CA TYR A 13 0.53 -4.39 -8.20
C TYR A 13 -0.33 -5.24 -9.14
N SER A 14 0.14 -5.47 -10.36
CA SER A 14 -0.58 -6.23 -11.38
C SER A 14 -0.33 -7.73 -11.24
N VAL A 15 -1.40 -8.53 -11.15
CA VAL A 15 -1.36 -9.99 -11.02
C VAL A 15 -2.04 -10.65 -12.21
N GLY A 16 -1.41 -11.67 -12.79
CA GLY A 16 -1.94 -12.44 -13.92
C GLY A 16 -1.32 -12.02 -15.26
N GLU A 17 -1.06 -13.01 -16.12
CA GLU A 17 -0.34 -12.83 -17.39
C GLU A 17 -1.26 -12.37 -18.53
N SER A 18 -2.41 -13.03 -18.72
CA SER A 18 -3.31 -12.76 -19.87
C SER A 18 -4.44 -11.77 -19.56
N ASN A 19 -4.81 -11.61 -18.29
CA ASN A 19 -5.81 -10.64 -17.84
C ASN A 19 -5.34 -10.01 -16.51
N PRO A 20 -4.40 -9.06 -16.57
CA PRO A 20 -3.80 -8.47 -15.38
C PRO A 20 -4.86 -7.78 -14.51
N VAL A 21 -4.90 -8.14 -13.23
CA VAL A 21 -5.72 -7.50 -12.20
C VAL A 21 -4.82 -6.66 -11.31
N ALA A 22 -5.08 -5.37 -11.24
CA ALA A 22 -4.36 -4.48 -10.32
C ALA A 22 -4.89 -4.66 -8.88
N VAL A 23 -4.03 -5.16 -8.00
CA VAL A 23 -4.29 -5.34 -6.58
C VAL A 23 -3.60 -4.24 -5.81
N THR A 24 -4.36 -3.51 -4.99
CA THR A 24 -3.85 -2.37 -4.22
C THR A 24 -3.91 -2.61 -2.72
N HIS A 25 -4.89 -3.40 -2.27
CA HIS A 25 -5.09 -3.73 -0.87
C HIS A 25 -5.81 -5.06 -0.70
N LEU A 26 -5.55 -5.74 0.41
CA LEU A 26 -6.35 -6.84 0.93
C LEU A 26 -6.66 -6.55 2.40
N GLN A 27 -7.92 -6.65 2.78
CA GLN A 27 -8.38 -6.44 4.15
C GLN A 27 -8.92 -7.74 4.71
N PHE A 28 -8.48 -8.10 5.92
CA PHE A 28 -9.00 -9.24 6.64
C PHE A 28 -9.03 -8.94 8.15
N ALA A 29 -10.22 -8.91 8.73
CA ALA A 29 -10.44 -8.55 10.14
C ALA A 29 -9.71 -7.24 10.51
N ASP A 30 -8.72 -7.32 11.40
CA ASP A 30 -7.94 -6.18 11.90
C ASP A 30 -6.69 -5.89 11.05
N ASP A 31 -6.34 -6.77 10.12
CA ASP A 31 -5.13 -6.66 9.31
C ASP A 31 -5.44 -6.14 7.91
N THR A 32 -4.62 -5.18 7.45
CA THR A 32 -4.70 -4.64 6.09
C THR A 32 -3.34 -4.74 5.42
N LEU A 33 -3.28 -5.48 4.33
CA LEU A 33 -2.13 -5.53 3.45
C LEU A 33 -2.31 -4.49 2.35
N LEU A 34 -1.32 -3.61 2.16
CA LEU A 34 -1.29 -2.65 1.06
C LEU A 34 -0.17 -3.06 0.10
N ILE A 35 -0.49 -3.16 -1.20
CA ILE A 35 0.42 -3.68 -2.22
C ILE A 35 0.54 -2.68 -3.36
N GLY A 36 1.77 -2.33 -3.72
CA GLY A 36 2.05 -1.42 -4.83
C GLY A 36 3.35 -1.76 -5.53
N THR A 37 3.56 -1.14 -6.69
CA THR A 37 4.82 -1.27 -7.42
C THR A 37 5.99 -0.64 -6.66
N LYS A 38 7.20 -1.11 -6.96
CA LYS A 38 8.46 -0.59 -6.41
C LYS A 38 8.67 0.87 -6.81
N SER A 39 8.25 1.79 -5.95
CA SER A 39 8.37 3.23 -6.16
C SER A 39 8.39 3.97 -4.83
N TRP A 40 9.29 4.95 -4.70
CA TRP A 40 9.31 5.83 -3.52
C TRP A 40 8.03 6.66 -3.41
N ALA A 41 7.41 7.01 -4.55
CA ALA A 41 6.11 7.69 -4.56
C ALA A 41 5.02 6.83 -3.93
N ASN A 42 5.01 5.51 -4.20
CA ASN A 42 4.08 4.59 -3.56
C ASN A 42 4.33 4.48 -2.06
N VAL A 43 5.60 4.38 -1.61
CA VAL A 43 5.93 4.34 -0.17
C VAL A 43 5.44 5.60 0.54
N LEU A 44 5.64 6.77 -0.07
CA LEU A 44 5.14 8.03 0.47
C LEU A 44 3.61 8.06 0.52
N ALA A 45 2.95 7.64 -0.56
CA ALA A 45 1.49 7.59 -0.63
C ALA A 45 0.90 6.65 0.44
N LEU A 46 1.50 5.48 0.67
CA LEU A 46 1.11 4.55 1.74
C LEU A 46 1.21 5.20 3.11
N ARG A 47 2.34 5.85 3.41
CA ARG A 47 2.52 6.56 4.68
C ARG A 47 1.48 7.67 4.84
N THR A 48 1.25 8.48 3.81
CA THR A 48 0.26 9.56 3.83
C THR A 48 -1.15 9.03 4.07
N VAL A 49 -1.54 7.93 3.43
CA VAL A 49 -2.86 7.31 3.64
C VAL A 49 -3.03 6.79 5.06
N LEU A 50 -2.02 6.15 5.63
CA LEU A 50 -2.09 5.63 7.01
C LEU A 50 -2.21 6.76 8.03
N VAL A 51 -1.42 7.83 7.87
CA VAL A 51 -1.50 9.02 8.73
C VAL A 51 -2.85 9.73 8.60
N LEU A 52 -3.35 9.89 7.36
CA LEU A 52 -4.65 10.48 7.12
C LEU A 52 -5.77 9.62 7.73
N PHE A 53 -5.69 8.30 7.59
CA PHE A 53 -6.63 7.38 8.19
C PHE A 53 -6.66 7.50 9.71
N GLU A 54 -5.51 7.48 10.39
CA GLU A 54 -5.41 7.67 11.84
C GLU A 54 -6.03 9.01 12.28
N THR A 55 -5.75 10.08 11.53
CA THR A 55 -6.29 11.42 11.82
C THR A 55 -7.81 11.49 11.67
N MET A 56 -8.37 10.87 10.63
CA MET A 56 -9.80 11.00 10.27
C MET A 56 -10.69 9.98 10.97
N SER A 57 -10.17 8.80 11.29
CA SER A 57 -10.94 7.72 11.92
C SER A 57 -10.96 7.79 13.45
N CYS A 58 -10.11 8.64 14.04
CA CYS A 58 -9.81 8.63 15.48
C CYS A 58 -9.31 7.26 16.01
N LEU A 59 -8.85 6.38 15.11
CA LEU A 59 -8.18 5.12 15.45
C LEU A 59 -6.67 5.30 15.37
N LYS A 60 -5.92 4.50 16.11
CA LYS A 60 -4.46 4.52 16.07
C LYS A 60 -3.92 3.42 15.16
N VAL A 61 -3.18 3.78 14.13
CA VAL A 61 -2.47 2.79 13.31
C VAL A 61 -1.30 2.24 14.13
N ASN A 62 -1.21 0.91 14.24
CA ASN A 62 -0.13 0.27 15.00
C ASN A 62 1.11 0.07 14.13
N PHE A 63 1.89 1.15 13.94
CA PHE A 63 3.14 1.08 13.16
C PHE A 63 4.17 0.09 13.71
N ASN A 64 4.12 -0.26 15.00
CA ASN A 64 5.01 -1.27 15.58
C ASN A 64 4.65 -2.71 15.14
N LYS A 65 3.41 -2.93 14.71
CA LYS A 65 2.95 -4.19 14.09
C LYS A 65 2.90 -4.13 12.57
N SER A 66 3.05 -2.95 11.97
CA SER A 66 3.12 -2.77 10.53
C SER A 66 4.53 -3.00 10.03
N MET A 67 4.69 -3.69 8.90
CA MET A 67 5.98 -3.96 8.29
C MET A 67 5.94 -3.62 6.79
N LEU A 68 6.95 -2.91 6.32
CA LEU A 68 7.16 -2.69 4.89
C LEU A 68 8.13 -3.76 4.37
N VAL A 69 7.69 -4.52 3.37
CA VAL A 69 8.45 -5.65 2.83
C VAL A 69 8.64 -5.47 1.34
N GLY A 70 9.89 -5.59 0.89
CA GLY A 70 10.22 -5.70 -0.52
C GLY A 70 10.02 -7.12 -1.03
N VAL A 71 9.28 -7.31 -2.13
CA VAL A 71 9.13 -8.62 -2.78
C VAL A 71 9.84 -8.59 -4.12
N ASN A 72 10.80 -9.49 -4.31
CA ASN A 72 11.60 -9.60 -5.54
C ASN A 72 12.34 -8.29 -5.90
N ILE A 73 12.85 -7.58 -4.88
CA ILE A 73 13.68 -6.39 -5.02
C ILE A 73 14.95 -6.56 -4.19
N PRO A 74 16.08 -5.95 -4.57
CA PRO A 74 17.29 -6.01 -3.77
C PRO A 74 17.09 -5.29 -2.43
N ASP A 75 17.65 -5.86 -1.36
CA ASP A 75 17.56 -5.32 0.00
C ASP A 75 18.09 -3.89 0.11
N SER A 76 19.00 -3.49 -0.77
CA SER A 76 19.56 -2.14 -0.83
C SER A 76 18.59 -1.05 -1.32
N TRP A 77 17.40 -1.43 -1.81
CA TRP A 77 16.42 -0.46 -2.32
C TRP A 77 15.55 0.16 -1.23
N LEU A 78 15.31 -0.57 -0.13
CA LEU A 78 14.31 -0.23 0.87
C LEU A 78 14.93 0.43 2.12
#